data_AF-A0A957QYQ5-F1
#
_entry.id   AF-A0A957QYQ5-F1
#
_cell.length_a   1.000
_cell.length_b   1.000
_cell.length_c   1.000
_cell.angle_alpha   90.00
_cell.angle_beta   90.00
_cell.angle_gamma   90.00
#
_symmetry.space_group_name_H-M   'P 1'
#
loop_
_entity.id
_entity.type
_entity.pdbx_description
1 polymer ?
#
loop_
_entity_poly.entity_id
_entity_poly.type
_entity_poly.pdbx_seq_one_letter_code
_entity_poly.pdbx_strand_id
1 'polypeptide(L)'
;VMDQIEGNSGFHGQIESMDCRDCHTEHQGGEFDLLADALGQFTAADHGAFFVLDGAHTPLECEACHQADRFTGLGNACQDCHQEPEVHVGEFGRECSHCHTTATWEDGIMRIHTFPLDHGIEQEVPCVACHAEQLTSYDCTSCHEHRPDLV
;
A
#
# COMPACT_ATOMS: atom_id res chain seq x y z
N VAL A 1 10.29 2.76 20.98
CA VAL A 1 10.04 4.20 20.77
C VAL A 1 11.29 4.91 20.28
N MET A 2 12.40 4.92 21.04
CA MET A 2 13.64 5.58 20.58
C MET A 2 14.15 5.05 19.24
N ASP A 3 14.16 3.73 19.03
CA ASP A 3 14.54 3.13 17.73
C ASP A 3 13.64 3.61 16.57
N GLN A 4 12.36 3.88 16.82
CA GLN A 4 11.43 4.40 15.82
C GLN A 4 11.72 5.87 15.49
N ILE A 5 12.02 6.68 16.50
CA ILE A 5 12.40 8.09 16.35
C ILE A 5 13.72 8.21 15.60
N GLU A 6 14.75 7.48 16.02
CA GLU A 6 16.08 7.52 15.39
C GLU A 6 16.06 6.93 13.97
N GLY A 7 15.23 5.91 13.75
CA GLY A 7 15.08 5.23 12.46
C GLY A 7 14.04 5.83 11.51
N ASN A 8 13.37 6.93 11.88
CA ASN A 8 12.26 7.53 11.13
C ASN A 8 11.19 6.49 10.69
N SER A 9 10.82 5.59 11.59
CA SER A 9 9.96 4.44 11.29
C SER A 9 8.80 4.32 12.27
N GLY A 10 7.70 3.71 11.83
CA GLY A 10 6.47 3.58 12.62
C GLY A 10 5.85 4.93 13.01
N PHE A 11 4.86 4.93 13.89
CA PHE A 11 4.15 6.14 14.30
C PHE A 11 5.10 7.20 14.92
N HIS A 12 5.96 6.80 15.86
CA HIS A 12 6.85 7.75 16.54
C HIS A 12 7.94 8.37 15.63
N GLY A 13 8.28 7.73 14.51
CA GLY A 13 9.20 8.31 13.54
C GLY A 13 8.54 9.32 12.60
N GLN A 14 7.24 9.15 12.32
CA GLN A 14 6.51 9.94 11.31
C GLN A 14 5.79 11.17 11.90
N ILE A 15 5.80 11.36 13.22
CA ILE A 15 5.21 12.54 13.87
C ILE A 15 6.18 13.73 13.80
N GLU A 16 5.89 14.69 12.91
CA GLU A 16 6.84 15.78 12.63
C GLU A 16 6.89 16.90 13.70
N SER A 17 5.92 17.03 14.62
CA SER A 17 6.02 18.04 15.70
C SER A 17 5.03 17.87 16.87
N MET A 18 5.08 16.75 17.60
CA MET A 18 4.36 16.62 18.87
C MET A 18 5.36 16.55 20.02
N ASP A 19 5.10 17.30 21.11
CA ASP A 19 5.80 17.06 22.36
C ASP A 19 5.38 15.66 22.83
N CYS A 20 6.31 14.87 23.38
CA CYS A 20 6.00 13.54 23.91
C CYS A 20 4.80 13.60 24.87
N ARG A 21 4.66 14.73 25.58
CA ARG A 21 3.62 15.00 26.56
C ARG A 21 2.22 15.16 25.99
N ASP A 22 2.10 15.45 24.69
CA ASP A 22 0.81 15.67 24.02
C ASP A 22 0.03 14.35 23.84
N CYS A 23 0.74 13.22 23.78
CA CYS A 23 0.14 11.87 23.77
C CYS A 23 0.42 11.08 25.05
N HIS A 24 1.47 11.44 25.80
CA HIS A 24 1.82 10.78 27.06
C HIS A 24 1.67 11.77 28.22
N THR A 25 0.60 11.65 29.00
CA THR A 25 0.43 12.54 30.15
C THR A 25 1.49 12.27 31.22
N GLU A 26 2.41 13.21 31.41
CA GLU A 26 3.38 13.17 32.51
C GLU A 26 2.69 13.53 33.84
N HIS A 27 3.12 12.86 34.93
CA HIS A 27 2.64 12.91 36.33
C HIS A 27 1.74 11.76 36.83
N GLN A 28 1.74 10.59 36.18
CA GLN A 28 1.03 9.40 36.67
C GLN A 28 1.91 8.42 37.47
N GLY A 29 3.20 8.75 37.68
CA GLY A 29 4.14 7.95 38.46
C GLY A 29 4.86 6.86 37.65
N GLY A 30 5.85 6.20 38.28
CA GLY A 30 6.74 5.25 37.59
C GLY A 30 6.13 3.89 37.21
N GLU A 31 4.91 3.60 37.68
CA GLU A 31 4.15 2.39 37.31
C GLU A 31 3.08 2.67 36.23
N PHE A 32 3.02 3.91 35.72
CA PHE A 32 2.04 4.27 34.72
C PHE A 32 2.32 3.56 33.39
N ASP A 33 1.31 2.86 32.89
CA ASP A 33 1.37 2.20 31.60
C ASP A 33 1.14 3.22 30.47
N LEU A 34 2.24 3.82 30.04
CA LEU A 34 2.27 4.77 28.93
C LEU A 34 1.77 4.17 27.62
N LEU A 35 1.87 2.85 27.44
CA LEU A 35 1.40 2.18 26.25
C LEU A 35 -0.12 2.05 26.27
N ALA A 36 -0.69 1.61 27.39
CA ALA A 36 -2.14 1.50 27.54
C ALA A 36 -2.85 2.86 27.44
N ASP A 37 -2.27 3.94 28.00
CA ASP A 37 -2.79 5.29 27.88
C ASP A 37 -2.77 5.80 26.43
N ALA A 38 -1.62 5.64 25.77
CA ALA A 38 -1.47 6.05 24.37
C ALA A 38 -2.43 5.30 23.46
N LEU A 39 -2.57 3.97 23.62
CA LEU A 39 -3.53 3.16 22.86
C LEU A 39 -4.98 3.53 23.16
N GLY A 40 -5.29 3.98 24.38
CA GLY A 40 -6.62 4.49 24.72
C GLY A 40 -6.98 5.81 24.05
N GLN A 41 -5.97 6.60 23.63
CA GLN A 41 -6.13 7.86 22.91
C GLN A 41 -5.95 7.71 21.39
N PHE A 42 -5.27 6.63 20.96
CA PHE A 42 -4.97 6.35 19.57
C PHE A 42 -6.23 5.94 18.82
N THR A 43 -6.48 6.60 17.69
CA THR A 43 -7.66 6.35 16.86
C THR A 43 -7.27 5.80 15.48
N ALA A 44 -8.25 5.25 14.76
CA ALA A 44 -8.07 4.87 13.36
C ALA A 44 -7.61 6.03 12.46
N ALA A 45 -7.88 7.29 12.84
CA ALA A 45 -7.41 8.45 12.09
C ALA A 45 -5.88 8.64 12.25
N ASP A 46 -5.35 8.41 13.45
CA ASP A 46 -3.92 8.50 13.75
C ASP A 46 -3.12 7.40 13.01
N HIS A 47 -3.77 6.27 12.71
CA HIS A 47 -3.21 5.18 11.91
C HIS A 47 -2.83 5.62 10.48
N GLY A 48 -3.56 6.59 9.92
CA GLY A 48 -3.36 7.10 8.56
C GLY A 48 -1.99 7.73 8.31
N ALA A 49 -1.24 8.10 9.36
CA ALA A 49 0.12 8.61 9.24
C ALA A 49 1.13 7.57 8.71
N PHE A 50 0.82 6.28 8.81
CA PHE A 50 1.72 5.19 8.39
C PHE A 50 1.04 4.08 7.58
N PHE A 51 -0.25 3.86 7.78
CA PHE A 51 -1.06 2.95 6.98
C PHE A 51 -2.53 3.40 6.97
N VAL A 52 -3.05 3.76 5.81
CA VAL A 52 -4.42 4.25 5.71
C VAL A 52 -5.39 3.07 5.78
N LEU A 53 -6.34 3.12 6.73
CA LEU A 53 -7.41 2.11 6.86
C LEU A 53 -8.60 2.49 5.96
N ASP A 54 -8.47 2.25 4.66
CA ASP A 54 -9.51 2.53 3.66
C ASP A 54 -10.05 1.27 2.97
N GLY A 55 -11.16 1.43 2.26
CA GLY A 55 -11.82 0.35 1.54
C GLY A 55 -12.17 -0.83 2.44
N ALA A 56 -11.72 -2.02 2.06
CA ALA A 56 -11.92 -3.26 2.80
C ALA A 56 -11.15 -3.32 4.13
N HIS A 57 -10.18 -2.44 4.36
CA HIS A 57 -9.45 -2.36 5.64
C HIS A 57 -10.17 -1.50 6.69
N THR A 58 -11.13 -0.65 6.30
CA THR A 58 -11.86 0.24 7.22
C THR A 58 -12.58 -0.47 8.38
N PRO A 59 -13.27 -1.60 8.19
CA PRO A 59 -13.98 -2.26 9.29
C PRO A 59 -13.10 -3.20 10.14
N LEU A 60 -11.78 -3.24 9.91
CA LEU A 60 -10.90 -4.11 10.69
C LEU A 60 -10.65 -3.54 12.08
N GLU A 61 -10.76 -4.40 13.08
CA GLU A 61 -10.35 -4.10 14.45
C GLU A 61 -8.82 -4.20 14.58
N CYS A 62 -8.27 -3.54 15.60
CA CYS A 62 -6.83 -3.47 15.86
C CYS A 62 -6.14 -4.84 15.84
N GLU A 63 -6.79 -5.84 16.44
CA GLU A 63 -6.28 -7.19 16.64
C GLU A 63 -6.22 -8.02 15.33
N ALA A 64 -6.90 -7.58 14.28
CA ALA A 64 -6.83 -8.22 12.96
C ALA A 64 -5.40 -8.22 12.42
N CYS A 65 -4.64 -7.17 12.74
CA CYS A 65 -3.24 -7.00 12.36
C CYS A 65 -2.32 -7.12 13.58
N HIS A 66 -2.64 -6.44 14.68
CA HIS A 66 -1.80 -6.33 15.88
C HIS A 66 -2.03 -7.49 16.85
N GLN A 67 -1.64 -8.69 16.44
CA GLN A 67 -1.78 -9.89 17.27
C GLN A 67 -0.90 -9.82 18.52
N ALA A 68 -1.42 -10.37 19.64
CA ALA A 68 -0.76 -10.39 20.94
C ALA A 68 -0.28 -9.00 21.41
N ASP A 69 -1.10 -7.97 21.14
CA ASP A 69 -0.87 -6.58 21.52
C ASP A 69 0.44 -6.00 20.99
N ARG A 70 0.91 -6.53 19.84
CA ARG A 70 2.12 -6.05 19.17
C ARG A 70 1.79 -4.93 18.17
N PHE A 71 1.87 -3.70 18.65
CA PHE A 71 1.58 -2.49 17.85
C PHE A 71 2.76 -1.92 17.05
N THR A 72 3.91 -2.61 17.04
CA THR A 72 5.12 -2.12 16.37
C THR A 72 5.83 -3.20 15.55
N GLY A 73 6.45 -2.76 14.45
CA GLY A 73 7.28 -3.61 13.58
C GLY A 73 6.51 -4.47 12.58
N LEU A 74 5.20 -4.22 12.40
CA LEU A 74 4.47 -4.74 11.25
C LEU A 74 4.91 -3.97 10.00
N GLY A 75 5.07 -4.70 8.89
CA GLY A 75 5.20 -4.10 7.58
C GLY A 75 3.87 -3.51 7.10
N ASN A 76 3.94 -2.61 6.12
CA ASN A 76 2.78 -1.89 5.58
C ASN A 76 2.61 -2.09 4.07
N ALA A 77 3.43 -2.95 3.47
CA ALA A 77 3.30 -3.27 2.06
C ALA A 77 2.28 -4.40 1.87
N CYS A 78 1.62 -4.44 0.71
CA CYS A 78 0.52 -5.36 0.44
C CYS A 78 0.89 -6.82 0.74
N GLN A 79 2.10 -7.22 0.37
CA GLN A 79 2.58 -8.60 0.53
C GLN A 79 2.92 -8.99 1.97
N ASP A 80 3.01 -8.02 2.89
CA ASP A 80 3.29 -8.31 4.29
C ASP A 80 2.07 -8.96 4.97
N CYS A 81 0.88 -8.78 4.39
CA CYS A 81 -0.38 -9.41 4.83
C CYS A 81 -1.01 -10.32 3.75
N HIS A 82 -0.96 -9.91 2.48
CA HIS A 82 -1.62 -10.62 1.37
C HIS A 82 -0.62 -11.38 0.51
N GLN A 83 -0.80 -12.68 0.36
CA GLN A 83 0.04 -13.47 -0.54
C GLN A 83 -0.30 -13.18 -2.01
N GLU A 84 0.72 -13.18 -2.86
CA GLU A 84 0.53 -13.04 -4.31
C GLU A 84 -0.29 -14.24 -4.83
N PRO A 85 -1.41 -14.01 -5.53
CA PRO A 85 -2.23 -15.10 -6.04
C PRO A 85 -1.52 -15.82 -7.20
N GLU A 86 -1.80 -17.12 -7.35
CA GLU A 86 -1.18 -17.97 -8.38
C GLU A 86 -1.42 -17.46 -9.82
N VAL A 87 -2.51 -16.71 -10.04
CA VAL A 87 -2.93 -16.27 -11.38
C VAL A 87 -1.93 -15.35 -12.10
N HIS A 88 -1.06 -14.67 -11.35
CA HIS A 88 -0.02 -13.81 -11.92
C HIS A 88 1.28 -13.83 -11.11
N VAL A 89 1.53 -14.94 -10.40
CA VAL A 89 2.68 -15.07 -9.51
C VAL A 89 3.99 -14.85 -10.26
N GLY A 90 4.81 -13.94 -9.76
CA GLY A 90 6.13 -13.63 -10.35
C GLY A 90 6.10 -12.77 -11.62
N GLU A 91 4.94 -12.35 -12.10
CA GLU A 91 4.82 -11.55 -13.34
C GLU A 91 4.89 -10.04 -13.06
N PHE A 92 4.25 -9.56 -11.98
CA PHE A 92 4.08 -8.13 -11.70
C PHE A 92 4.88 -7.62 -10.48
N GLY A 93 5.56 -8.52 -9.78
CA GLY A 93 6.37 -8.17 -8.62
C GLY A 93 5.51 -7.66 -7.45
N ARG A 94 5.88 -6.51 -6.89
CA ARG A 94 5.26 -5.93 -5.67
C ARG A 94 4.34 -4.75 -5.94
N GLU A 95 4.09 -4.41 -7.21
CA GLU A 95 3.32 -3.24 -7.61
C GLU A 95 1.81 -3.54 -7.66
N CYS A 96 1.26 -4.04 -6.55
CA CYS A 96 -0.14 -4.49 -6.49
C CYS A 96 -1.13 -3.35 -6.82
N SER A 97 -0.79 -2.11 -6.45
CA SER A 97 -1.61 -0.91 -6.67
C SER A 97 -1.71 -0.48 -8.14
N HIS A 98 -0.93 -1.07 -9.05
CA HIS A 98 -1.10 -0.84 -10.47
C HIS A 98 -2.42 -1.42 -10.99
N CYS A 99 -2.93 -2.47 -10.36
CA CYS A 99 -4.16 -3.16 -10.78
C CYS A 99 -5.25 -3.15 -9.70
N HIS A 100 -4.86 -3.34 -8.44
CA HIS A 100 -5.79 -3.51 -7.33
C HIS A 100 -6.00 -2.21 -6.56
N THR A 101 -7.12 -2.14 -5.85
CA THR A 101 -7.34 -1.12 -4.83
C THR A 101 -7.73 -1.75 -3.52
N THR A 102 -7.62 -0.99 -2.45
CA THR A 102 -8.12 -1.37 -1.14
C THR A 102 -9.65 -1.51 -1.12
N ALA A 103 -10.38 -0.89 -2.05
CA ALA A 103 -11.83 -1.02 -2.18
C ALA A 103 -12.26 -2.34 -2.85
N THR A 104 -11.61 -2.71 -3.95
CA THR A 104 -11.92 -3.93 -4.72
C THR A 104 -10.63 -4.67 -5.03
N TRP A 105 -10.48 -5.88 -4.48
CA TRP A 105 -9.32 -6.72 -4.72
C TRP A 105 -9.52 -7.66 -5.92
N GLU A 106 -10.70 -8.30 -6.03
CA GLU A 106 -10.95 -9.34 -7.04
C GLU A 106 -10.99 -8.79 -8.47
N ASP A 107 -11.43 -7.54 -8.66
CA ASP A 107 -11.52 -6.87 -9.96
C ASP A 107 -10.29 -5.99 -10.23
N GLY A 108 -9.13 -6.64 -10.35
CA GLY A 108 -7.88 -5.97 -10.71
C GLY A 108 -7.94 -5.41 -12.13
N ILE A 109 -7.91 -4.09 -12.28
CA ILE A 109 -7.89 -3.40 -13.57
C ILE A 109 -6.60 -2.59 -13.61
N MET A 110 -5.76 -2.83 -14.62
CA MET A 110 -4.50 -2.08 -14.77
C MET A 110 -4.79 -0.59 -14.99
N ARG A 111 -4.46 0.22 -13.99
CA ARG A 111 -4.69 1.69 -13.95
C ARG A 111 -3.46 2.48 -14.32
N ILE A 112 -2.29 1.87 -14.12
CA ILE A 112 -1.00 2.48 -14.38
C ILE A 112 -0.28 1.57 -15.37
N HIS A 113 -0.09 2.08 -16.59
CA HIS A 113 0.70 1.44 -17.62
C HIS A 113 1.85 2.39 -17.97
N THR A 114 3.08 1.86 -18.07
CA THR A 114 4.28 2.68 -18.36
C THR A 114 4.31 3.19 -19.80
N PHE A 115 3.73 2.42 -20.72
CA PHE A 115 3.47 2.87 -22.09
C PHE A 115 2.19 3.75 -22.14
N PRO A 116 2.25 4.97 -22.70
CA PRO A 116 1.09 5.84 -22.88
C PRO A 116 0.06 5.20 -23.82
N LEU A 117 -1.10 4.83 -23.29
CA LEU A 117 -2.22 4.30 -24.07
C LEU A 117 -3.07 5.44 -24.67
N ASP A 118 -2.45 6.39 -25.39
CA ASP A 118 -3.13 7.59 -25.89
C ASP A 118 -3.83 7.39 -27.26
N HIS A 119 -4.21 6.16 -27.61
CA HIS A 119 -4.80 5.78 -28.90
C HIS A 119 -6.23 6.34 -29.14
N GLY A 120 -6.64 7.37 -28.41
CA GLY A 120 -7.95 8.02 -28.54
C GLY A 120 -9.13 7.12 -28.18
N ILE A 121 -8.88 5.97 -27.55
CA ILE A 121 -9.89 5.04 -27.08
C ILE A 121 -10.25 5.39 -25.64
N GLU A 122 -11.38 6.06 -25.44
CA GLU A 122 -11.95 6.41 -24.13
C GLU A 122 -12.54 5.19 -23.38
N GLN A 123 -12.15 3.97 -23.75
CA GLN A 123 -12.71 2.73 -23.22
C GLN A 123 -11.62 1.80 -22.72
N GLU A 124 -11.97 0.98 -21.73
CA GLU A 124 -11.12 -0.08 -21.21
C GLU A 124 -10.67 -1.01 -22.35
N VAL A 125 -9.36 -1.16 -22.50
CA VAL A 125 -8.76 -2.01 -23.53
C VAL A 125 -8.36 -3.33 -22.89
N PRO A 126 -8.79 -4.48 -23.43
CA PRO A 126 -8.32 -5.78 -22.94
C PRO A 126 -6.79 -5.88 -23.08
N CYS A 127 -6.10 -6.39 -22.04
CA CYS A 127 -4.64 -6.52 -22.04
C CYS A 127 -4.10 -7.27 -23.27
N VAL A 128 -4.84 -8.28 -23.72
CA VAL A 128 -4.51 -9.13 -24.88
C VAL A 128 -4.48 -8.38 -26.21
N ALA A 129 -4.98 -7.14 -26.26
CA ALA A 129 -4.86 -6.29 -27.44
C ALA A 129 -3.40 -5.91 -27.74
N CYS A 130 -2.55 -5.80 -26.72
CA CYS A 130 -1.13 -5.50 -26.86
C CYS A 130 -0.23 -6.66 -26.40
N HIS A 131 -0.66 -7.41 -25.40
CA HIS A 131 0.06 -8.53 -24.81
C HIS A 131 -0.49 -9.87 -25.34
N ALA A 132 -0.22 -10.17 -26.61
CA ALA A 132 -0.82 -11.30 -27.30
C ALA A 132 -0.32 -12.68 -26.80
N GLU A 133 0.93 -12.77 -26.36
CA GLU A 133 1.55 -14.04 -25.92
C GLU A 133 1.81 -14.06 -24.41
N GLN A 134 2.41 -13.00 -23.86
CA GLN A 134 2.74 -12.89 -22.43
C GLN A 134 2.54 -11.43 -21.98
N LEU A 135 2.09 -11.23 -20.74
CA LEU A 135 1.81 -9.89 -20.17
C LEU A 135 3.07 -9.04 -19.96
N THR A 136 4.25 -9.67 -20.04
CA THR A 136 5.56 -9.02 -19.89
C THR A 136 6.19 -8.61 -21.22
N SER A 137 5.58 -8.94 -22.37
CA SER A 137 6.06 -8.54 -23.69
C SER A 137 4.95 -7.94 -24.54
N TYR A 138 5.31 -7.09 -25.49
CA TYR A 138 4.39 -6.53 -26.47
C TYR A 138 5.13 -6.36 -27.80
N ASP A 139 4.39 -6.39 -28.90
CA ASP A 139 4.93 -6.14 -30.24
C ASP A 139 4.12 -5.07 -30.95
N CYS A 140 4.75 -3.91 -31.17
CA CYS A 140 4.13 -2.80 -31.87
C CYS A 140 3.85 -3.13 -33.34
N THR A 141 4.62 -4.04 -33.95
CA THR A 141 4.54 -4.32 -35.38
C THR A 141 3.34 -5.17 -35.77
N SER A 142 2.71 -5.82 -34.79
CA SER A 142 1.45 -6.53 -34.96
C SER A 142 0.29 -5.62 -35.40
N CYS A 143 0.36 -4.33 -35.05
CA CYS A 143 -0.66 -3.31 -35.37
C CYS A 143 -0.12 -2.16 -36.22
N HIS A 144 1.16 -1.80 -36.09
CA HIS A 144 1.80 -0.70 -36.82
C HIS A 144 2.84 -1.22 -37.81
N GLU A 145 2.73 -0.82 -39.07
CA GLU A 145 3.78 -1.12 -40.04
C GLU A 145 5.05 -0.34 -39.69
N HIS A 146 6.17 -1.06 -39.50
CA HIS A 146 7.45 -0.45 -39.22
C HIS A 146 7.95 0.30 -40.47
N ARG A 147 7.96 1.63 -40.41
CA ARG A 147 8.38 2.56 -41.46
C ARG A 147 9.74 3.17 -41.09
N PRO A 148 10.88 2.46 -41.27
CA PRO A 148 12.20 2.96 -40.93
C PRO A 148 12.65 4.15 -41.80
N ASP A 149 11.87 4.50 -42.82
CA ASP A 149 12.08 5.60 -43.76
C ASP A 149 11.62 6.97 -43.24
N LEU A 150 10.92 7.03 -42.11
CA LEU A 150 10.36 8.26 -41.53
C LEU A 150 11.09 8.61 -40.22
N VAL A 151 12.29 9.19 -40.34
CA VAL A 151 13.03 9.86 -39.24
C VAL A 151 13.46 11.25 -39.70
#